data_AF-A0A6I7NHC6-F1
#
_entry.id   AF-A0A6I7NHC6-F1
#
_cell.length_a   1.000
_cell.length_b   1.000
_cell.length_c   1.000
_cell.angle_alpha   90.00
_cell.angle_beta   90.00
_cell.angle_gamma   90.00
#
_symmetry.space_group_name_H-M   'P 1'
#
loop_
_entity.id
_entity.type
_entity.pdbx_description
1 polymer ?
#
loop_
_entity_poly.entity_id
_entity_poly.type
_entity_poly.pdbx_seq_one_letter_code
_entity_poly.pdbx_strand_id
1 'polypeptide(L)'
;MRQRIVATMPLIALTLMLFSGFVLENWLLGVTFWLLVPLSWLLLGKHFRRRLNQSMPLIALALFLWLALGFDMAHPGWVVFFLIPVSDVILNGKIDARKLVVLVVTIAYLVLGFTVESFWHPGWLIFLLIPIINNLFFPNRSNPMFMNRDEIKTRIKRFVYSSDDDDIDIL
;
A
#
# COMPACT_ATOMS: atom_id res chain seq x y z
N MET A 1 -12.11 9.82 -22.43
CA MET A 1 -11.00 8.92 -22.86
C MET A 1 -10.75 7.78 -21.86
N ARG A 2 -10.65 8.04 -20.54
CA ARG A 2 -10.35 7.01 -19.51
C ARG A 2 -11.29 5.79 -19.50
N GLN A 3 -12.60 5.98 -19.68
CA GLN A 3 -13.57 4.87 -19.73
C GLN A 3 -13.41 3.96 -20.96
N ARG A 4 -12.96 4.52 -22.10
CA ARG A 4 -12.68 3.73 -23.31
C ARG A 4 -11.50 2.80 -23.09
N ILE A 5 -10.46 3.29 -22.39
CA ILE A 5 -9.29 2.49 -22.04
C ILE A 5 -9.68 1.33 -21.11
N VAL A 6 -10.47 1.58 -20.06
CA VAL A 6 -10.93 0.51 -19.15
C VAL A 6 -11.77 -0.53 -19.89
N ALA A 7 -12.63 -0.11 -20.83
CA ALA A 7 -13.44 -1.04 -21.63
C ALA A 7 -12.61 -1.92 -22.57
N THR A 8 -11.43 -1.46 -23.02
CA THR A 8 -10.54 -2.26 -23.88
C THR A 8 -9.66 -3.25 -23.11
N MET A 9 -9.58 -3.15 -21.78
CA MET A 9 -8.67 -3.97 -20.97
C MET A 9 -8.92 -5.47 -21.03
N PRO A 10 -10.17 -5.99 -21.02
CA PRO A 10 -10.42 -7.42 -21.19
C PRO A 10 -9.91 -7.96 -22.53
N LEU A 11 -10.06 -7.18 -23.60
CA LEU A 11 -9.58 -7.56 -24.92
C LEU A 11 -8.04 -7.58 -24.97
N ILE A 12 -7.39 -6.57 -24.37
CA ILE A 12 -5.92 -6.53 -24.23
C ILE A 12 -5.42 -7.72 -23.41
N ALA A 13 -6.04 -7.99 -22.26
CA ALA A 13 -5.68 -9.11 -21.40
C ALA A 13 -5.83 -10.46 -22.12
N LEU A 14 -6.91 -10.63 -22.89
CA LEU A 14 -7.13 -11.82 -23.70
C LEU A 14 -6.05 -11.97 -24.77
N THR A 15 -5.72 -10.91 -25.51
CA THR A 15 -4.65 -10.96 -26.51
C THR A 15 -3.29 -11.32 -25.90
N LEU A 16 -2.96 -10.77 -24.73
CA LEU A 16 -1.71 -11.07 -24.02
C LEU A 16 -1.70 -12.50 -23.47
N MET A 17 -2.84 -12.99 -22.97
CA MET A 17 -3.00 -14.38 -22.53
C MET A 17 -2.76 -15.36 -23.67
N LEU A 18 -3.38 -15.14 -24.83
CA LEU A 18 -3.19 -16.00 -26.00
C LEU A 18 -1.75 -15.93 -26.52
N PHE A 19 -1.16 -14.73 -26.57
CA PHE A 19 0.23 -14.57 -26.93
C PHE A 19 1.15 -15.35 -25.99
N SER A 20 0.93 -15.26 -24.68
CA SER A 20 1.71 -16.01 -23.69
C SER A 20 1.51 -17.52 -23.81
N GLY A 21 0.28 -17.99 -24.01
CA GLY A 21 -0.02 -19.41 -24.14
C GLY A 21 0.55 -20.04 -25.42
N PHE A 22 0.49 -19.33 -26.55
CA PHE A 22 0.92 -19.86 -27.85
C PHE A 22 2.38 -19.56 -28.19
N VAL A 23 2.91 -18.41 -27.79
CA VAL A 23 4.28 -17.99 -28.16
C VAL A 23 5.28 -18.34 -27.07
N LEU A 24 4.90 -18.17 -25.79
CA LEU A 24 5.77 -18.45 -24.65
C LEU A 24 5.51 -19.85 -24.03
N GLU A 25 4.52 -20.59 -24.55
CA GLU A 25 4.04 -21.88 -24.00
C GLU A 25 3.69 -21.83 -22.50
N ASN A 26 3.45 -20.62 -21.97
CA ASN A 26 3.22 -20.37 -20.56
C ASN A 26 1.81 -19.84 -20.32
N TRP A 27 0.88 -20.78 -20.13
CA TRP A 27 -0.52 -20.49 -19.81
C TRP A 27 -0.71 -19.88 -18.42
N LEU A 28 0.17 -20.23 -17.47
CA LEU A 28 0.13 -19.72 -16.11
C LEU A 28 0.40 -18.21 -16.08
N LEU A 29 1.42 -17.77 -16.82
CA LEU A 29 1.70 -16.35 -17.07
C LEU A 29 0.51 -15.70 -17.77
N GLY A 30 -0.09 -16.38 -18.75
CA GLY A 30 -1.29 -15.93 -19.45
C GLY A 30 -2.44 -15.53 -18.52
N VAL A 31 -2.71 -16.31 -17.47
CA VAL A 31 -3.77 -16.03 -16.49
C VAL A 31 -3.49 -14.76 -15.69
N THR A 32 -2.21 -14.44 -15.41
CA THR A 32 -1.86 -13.24 -14.63
C THR A 32 -2.27 -11.93 -15.31
N PHE A 33 -2.40 -11.91 -16.65
CA PHE A 33 -2.86 -10.73 -17.38
C PHE A 33 -4.30 -10.33 -17.06
N TRP A 34 -5.12 -11.25 -16.54
CA TRP A 34 -6.47 -10.92 -16.09
C TRP A 34 -6.48 -9.95 -14.91
N LEU A 35 -5.40 -9.86 -14.13
CA LEU A 35 -5.24 -8.85 -13.07
C LEU A 35 -5.20 -7.42 -13.62
N LEU A 36 -4.90 -7.21 -14.92
CA LEU A 36 -4.95 -5.89 -15.54
C LEU A 36 -6.35 -5.29 -15.52
N VAL A 37 -7.40 -6.11 -15.54
CA VAL A 37 -8.78 -5.63 -15.53
C VAL A 37 -9.11 -4.88 -14.22
N PRO A 38 -9.01 -5.49 -13.03
CA PRO A 38 -9.23 -4.78 -11.77
C PRO A 38 -8.20 -3.66 -11.55
N LEU A 39 -6.94 -3.87 -11.97
CA LEU A 39 -5.89 -2.87 -11.84
C LEU A 39 -6.19 -1.60 -12.66
N SER A 40 -6.71 -1.75 -13.87
CA SER A 40 -7.05 -0.63 -14.75
C SER A 40 -8.17 0.23 -14.19
N TRP A 41 -9.21 -0.40 -13.63
CA TRP A 41 -10.32 0.29 -12.99
C TRP A 41 -9.85 1.12 -11.79
N LEU A 42 -8.93 0.54 -11.03
CA LEU A 42 -8.33 1.16 -9.85
C LEU A 42 -7.44 2.36 -10.22
N LEU A 43 -6.52 2.18 -11.19
CA LEU A 43 -5.53 3.17 -11.61
C LEU A 43 -6.13 4.37 -12.36
N LEU A 44 -7.12 4.16 -13.23
CA LEU A 44 -7.62 5.22 -14.12
C LEU A 44 -8.62 6.18 -13.46
N GLY A 45 -8.87 6.07 -12.15
CA GLY A 45 -9.76 6.97 -11.40
C GLY A 45 -9.35 8.46 -11.47
N LYS A 46 -10.29 9.36 -11.13
CA LYS A 46 -10.12 10.83 -11.21
C LYS A 46 -8.88 11.37 -10.45
N HIS A 47 -8.50 10.76 -9.33
CA HIS A 47 -7.36 11.18 -8.50
C HIS A 47 -6.17 10.20 -8.58
N PHE A 48 -5.48 10.22 -9.73
CA PHE A 48 -4.39 9.27 -10.03
C PHE A 48 -3.32 9.17 -8.92
N ARG A 49 -2.75 10.29 -8.45
CA ARG A 49 -1.67 10.28 -7.44
C ARG A 49 -2.09 9.67 -6.10
N ARG A 50 -3.24 10.09 -5.58
CA ARG A 50 -3.76 9.61 -4.28
C ARG A 50 -4.16 8.14 -4.35
N ARG A 51 -4.75 7.72 -5.48
CA ARG A 51 -5.10 6.32 -5.70
C ARG A 51 -3.88 5.43 -5.90
N LEU A 52 -2.82 5.91 -6.56
CA LEU A 52 -1.60 5.11 -6.74
C LEU A 52 -1.04 4.65 -5.39
N ASN A 53 -0.98 5.54 -4.40
CA ASN A 53 -0.52 5.19 -3.04
C ASN A 53 -1.45 4.15 -2.39
N GLN A 54 -2.77 4.34 -2.47
CA GLN A 54 -3.75 3.40 -1.91
C GLN A 54 -3.74 2.03 -2.61
N SER A 55 -3.37 2.02 -3.89
CA SER A 55 -3.38 0.85 -4.75
C SER A 55 -2.05 0.12 -4.76
N MET A 56 -1.02 0.66 -4.11
CA MET A 56 0.33 0.11 -4.17
C MET A 56 0.41 -1.35 -3.73
N PRO A 57 -0.31 -1.81 -2.68
CA PRO A 57 -0.33 -3.23 -2.32
C PRO A 57 -0.87 -4.13 -3.44
N LEU A 58 -1.90 -3.67 -4.15
CA LEU A 58 -2.50 -4.38 -5.29
C LEU A 58 -1.58 -4.38 -6.51
N ILE A 59 -0.92 -3.26 -6.80
CA ILE A 59 0.08 -3.15 -7.87
C ILE A 59 1.28 -4.06 -7.57
N ALA A 60 1.80 -4.02 -6.34
CA ALA A 60 2.91 -4.86 -5.91
C ALA A 60 2.54 -6.35 -5.96
N LEU A 61 1.32 -6.72 -5.54
CA LEU A 61 0.82 -8.08 -5.67
C LEU A 61 0.73 -8.52 -7.13
N ALA A 62 0.20 -7.68 -8.02
CA ALA A 62 0.09 -8.01 -9.44
C ALA A 62 1.47 -8.23 -10.08
N LEU A 63 2.44 -7.36 -9.79
CA LEU A 63 3.82 -7.50 -10.23
C LEU A 63 4.49 -8.75 -9.63
N PHE A 64 4.27 -9.03 -8.35
CA PHE A 64 4.78 -10.23 -7.68
C PHE A 64 4.22 -11.50 -8.33
N LEU A 65 2.91 -11.57 -8.57
CA LEU A 65 2.28 -12.73 -9.21
C LEU A 65 2.78 -12.93 -10.64
N TRP A 66 3.00 -11.85 -11.39
CA TRP A 66 3.61 -11.94 -12.72
C TRP A 66 5.03 -12.52 -12.64
N LEU A 67 5.89 -12.02 -11.74
CA LEU A 67 7.26 -12.54 -11.58
C LEU A 67 7.28 -13.98 -11.06
N ALA A 68 6.43 -14.29 -10.07
CA ALA A 68 6.38 -15.58 -9.41
C ALA A 68 5.82 -16.68 -10.31
N LEU A 69 4.73 -16.41 -11.05
CA LEU A 69 4.07 -17.40 -11.90
C LEU A 69 4.61 -17.40 -13.34
N GLY A 70 5.16 -16.27 -13.79
CA GLY A 70 5.69 -16.13 -15.14
C GLY A 70 7.13 -16.58 -15.29
N PHE A 71 7.96 -16.33 -14.28
CA PHE A 71 9.41 -16.55 -14.35
C PHE A 71 9.94 -17.45 -13.22
N ASP A 72 9.06 -18.05 -12.40
CA ASP A 72 9.41 -18.80 -11.19
C ASP A 72 10.26 -17.99 -10.19
N MET A 73 10.24 -16.66 -10.32
CA MET A 73 11.04 -15.71 -9.54
C MET A 73 10.33 -15.28 -8.26
N ALA A 74 9.69 -16.22 -7.55
CA ALA A 74 9.02 -15.92 -6.29
C ALA A 74 10.02 -15.46 -5.20
N HIS A 75 11.18 -16.12 -5.14
CA HIS A 75 12.22 -15.88 -4.14
C HIS A 75 12.96 -14.55 -4.27
N PRO A 76 13.18 -13.97 -5.46
CA PRO A 76 13.63 -12.57 -5.57
C PRO A 76 12.45 -11.59 -5.75
N GLY A 77 11.29 -12.06 -6.21
CA GLY A 77 10.15 -11.22 -6.58
C GLY A 77 9.48 -10.50 -5.41
N TRP A 78 9.61 -10.99 -4.17
CA TRP A 78 9.02 -10.34 -3.00
C TRP A 78 9.62 -8.94 -2.73
N VAL A 79 10.80 -8.62 -3.28
CA VAL A 79 11.41 -7.28 -3.21
C VAL A 79 10.46 -6.19 -3.75
N VAL A 80 9.56 -6.55 -4.67
CA VAL A 80 8.52 -5.68 -5.21
C VAL A 80 7.61 -5.10 -4.11
N PHE A 81 7.41 -5.79 -2.98
CA PHE A 81 6.61 -5.27 -1.88
C PHE A 81 7.21 -4.00 -1.23
N PHE A 82 8.50 -3.73 -1.41
CA PHE A 82 9.10 -2.47 -0.96
C PHE A 82 8.64 -1.25 -1.74
N LEU A 83 7.98 -1.42 -2.89
CA LEU A 83 7.28 -0.32 -3.55
C LEU A 83 6.22 0.30 -2.65
N ILE A 84 5.63 -0.47 -1.72
CA ILE A 84 4.60 0.04 -0.80
C ILE A 84 5.16 1.18 0.07
N PRO A 85 6.16 0.97 0.95
CA PRO A 85 6.72 2.05 1.76
C PRO A 85 7.38 3.14 0.92
N VAL A 86 8.04 2.78 -0.18
CA VAL A 86 8.72 3.75 -1.06
C VAL A 86 7.71 4.69 -1.73
N SER A 87 6.57 4.16 -2.19
CA SER A 87 5.53 4.97 -2.83
C SER A 87 4.93 6.01 -1.91
N ASP A 88 4.78 5.69 -0.62
CA ASP A 88 4.22 6.61 0.36
C ASP A 88 5.12 7.84 0.57
N VAL A 89 6.44 7.64 0.51
CA VAL A 89 7.44 8.70 0.59
C VAL A 89 7.44 9.54 -0.69
N ILE A 90 7.49 8.90 -1.86
CA ILE A 90 7.59 9.58 -3.16
C ILE A 90 6.34 10.41 -3.48
N LEU A 91 5.15 9.83 -3.29
CA LEU A 91 3.91 10.44 -3.77
C LEU A 91 3.34 11.50 -2.83
N ASN A 92 3.49 11.32 -1.52
CA ASN A 92 2.93 12.26 -0.56
C ASN A 92 3.86 13.44 -0.29
N GLY A 93 5.15 13.35 -0.63
CA GLY A 93 6.13 14.46 -0.65
C GLY A 93 6.43 15.12 0.71
N LYS A 94 5.61 14.88 1.73
CA LYS A 94 5.83 15.30 3.11
C LYS A 94 6.77 14.30 3.76
N ILE A 95 8.02 14.70 3.85
CA ILE A 95 9.07 13.93 4.49
C ILE A 95 8.99 14.18 5.99
N ASP A 96 8.20 13.36 6.68
CA ASP A 96 8.23 13.30 8.14
C ASP A 96 9.39 12.43 8.59
N ALA A 97 9.97 12.75 9.75
CA ALA A 97 11.08 11.97 10.31
C ALA A 97 10.72 10.49 10.50
N ARG A 98 9.45 10.19 10.82
CA ARG A 98 8.89 8.83 10.88
C ARG A 98 9.01 8.08 9.55
N LYS A 99 8.76 8.76 8.43
CA LYS A 99 8.86 8.17 7.09
C LYS A 99 10.31 7.99 6.64
N LEU A 100 11.20 8.90 7.03
CA LEU A 100 12.64 8.73 6.81
C LEU A 100 13.18 7.50 7.53
N VAL A 101 12.75 7.24 8.76
CA VAL A 101 13.14 6.01 9.48
C VAL A 101 12.71 4.77 8.69
N VAL A 102 11.47 4.73 8.21
CA VAL A 102 10.99 3.62 7.37
C VAL A 102 11.87 3.45 6.13
N LEU A 103 12.12 4.54 5.40
CA LEU A 103 12.94 4.52 4.17
C LEU A 103 14.36 4.02 4.46
N VAL A 104 15.03 4.56 5.48
CA VAL A 104 16.41 4.21 5.85
C VAL A 104 16.50 2.74 6.25
N VAL A 105 15.56 2.25 7.06
CA VAL A 105 15.52 0.84 7.46
C VAL A 105 15.26 -0.07 6.27
N THR A 106 14.35 0.29 5.36
CA THR A 106 14.12 -0.45 4.12
C THR A 106 15.37 -0.50 3.24
N ILE A 107 16.07 0.62 3.05
CA ILE A 107 17.31 0.66 2.27
C ILE A 107 18.40 -0.18 2.95
N ALA A 108 18.57 -0.07 4.27
CA ALA A 108 19.53 -0.86 5.02
C ALA A 108 19.26 -2.36 4.89
N TYR A 109 18.00 -2.77 4.98
CA TYR A 109 17.60 -4.16 4.77
C TYR A 109 17.94 -4.67 3.35
N LEU A 110 17.66 -3.87 2.31
CA LEU A 110 17.99 -4.22 0.94
C LEU A 110 19.50 -4.34 0.73
N VAL A 111 20.28 -3.38 1.22
CA VAL A 111 21.75 -3.42 1.15
C VAL A 111 22.28 -4.68 1.86
N LEU A 112 21.81 -4.97 3.07
CA LEU A 112 22.22 -6.17 3.80
C LEU A 112 21.86 -7.46 3.05
N GLY A 113 20.64 -7.55 2.50
CA GLY A 113 20.21 -8.70 1.71
C GLY A 113 21.07 -8.92 0.46
N PHE A 114 21.42 -7.86 -0.27
CA PHE A 114 22.28 -7.98 -1.45
C PHE A 114 23.75 -8.28 -1.12
N THR A 115 24.24 -7.79 0.01
CA THR A 115 25.64 -8.02 0.45
C THR A 115 25.86 -9.37 1.12
N VAL A 116 24.82 -9.94 1.75
CA VAL A 116 24.92 -11.19 2.49
C VAL A 116 23.79 -12.13 2.08
N GLU A 117 24.09 -13.13 1.24
CA GLU A 117 23.13 -14.03 0.60
C GLU A 117 22.15 -14.72 1.57
N SER A 118 22.56 -14.98 2.82
CA SER A 118 21.71 -15.67 3.80
C SER A 118 20.91 -14.73 4.71
N PHE A 119 21.06 -13.40 4.58
CA PHE A 119 20.43 -12.45 5.50
C PHE A 119 19.02 -12.00 5.10
N TRP A 120 18.52 -12.40 3.93
CA TRP A 120 17.14 -12.10 3.53
C TRP A 120 16.12 -12.64 4.54
N HIS A 121 16.33 -13.87 5.03
CA HIS A 121 15.42 -14.55 5.96
C HIS A 121 15.54 -14.17 7.43
N PRO A 122 16.71 -13.94 8.04
CA PRO A 122 16.80 -13.41 9.40
C PRO A 122 16.72 -11.87 9.44
N GLY A 123 17.03 -11.19 8.33
CA GLY A 123 17.18 -9.74 8.29
C GLY A 123 15.88 -8.96 8.45
N TRP A 124 14.71 -9.57 8.31
CA TRP A 124 13.43 -8.88 8.52
C TRP A 124 13.29 -8.35 9.95
N LEU A 125 14.05 -8.89 10.91
CA LEU A 125 14.14 -8.38 12.28
C LEU A 125 14.49 -6.88 12.32
N ILE A 126 15.23 -6.37 11.33
CA ILE A 126 15.55 -4.93 11.25
C ILE A 126 14.31 -4.05 11.10
N PHE A 127 13.22 -4.55 10.52
CA PHE A 127 11.96 -3.81 10.43
C PHE A 127 11.33 -3.56 11.80
N LEU A 128 11.66 -4.35 12.83
CA LEU A 128 11.23 -4.08 14.21
C LEU A 128 11.89 -2.82 14.79
N LEU A 129 13.00 -2.34 14.22
CA LEU A 129 13.58 -1.06 14.59
C LEU A 129 12.66 0.12 14.24
N ILE A 130 11.82 -0.01 13.22
CA ILE A 130 10.90 1.06 12.82
C ILE A 130 9.98 1.47 13.97
N PRO A 131 9.16 0.58 14.57
CA PRO A 131 8.31 0.95 15.70
C PRO A 131 9.11 1.38 16.93
N ILE A 132 10.28 0.76 17.20
CA ILE A 132 11.14 1.10 18.34
C ILE A 132 11.63 2.54 18.23
N ILE A 133 12.28 2.89 17.11
CA ILE A 133 12.80 4.24 16.84
C ILE A 133 11.63 5.23 16.83
N ASN A 134 10.53 4.89 16.18
CA ASN A 134 9.38 5.77 16.09
C ASN A 134 8.72 6.07 17.43
N ASN A 135 8.70 5.12 18.36
CA ASN A 135 8.14 5.34 19.68
C ASN A 135 9.10 6.10 20.60
N LEU A 136 10.40 5.81 20.50
CA LEU A 136 11.43 6.41 21.36
C LEU A 136 11.74 7.87 20.97
N PHE A 137 11.91 8.15 19.68
CA PHE A 137 12.31 9.47 19.19
C PHE A 137 11.12 10.35 18.80
N PHE A 138 9.97 9.75 18.48
CA PHE A 138 8.73 10.49 18.16
C PHE A 138 7.58 10.03 19.07
N PRO A 139 7.69 10.24 20.40
CA PRO A 139 6.64 9.86 21.34
C PRO A 139 5.34 10.55 20.93
N ASN A 140 4.34 9.75 20.56
CA ASN A 140 3.04 10.24 20.17
C ASN A 140 2.34 10.81 21.41
N ARG A 141 2.25 12.14 21.52
CA ARG A 141 1.66 12.81 22.70
C ARG A 141 0.14 12.63 22.84
N SER A 142 -0.53 11.92 21.94
CA SER A 142 -1.93 11.53 22.13
C SER A 142 -2.01 10.27 22.99
N ASN A 143 -1.62 10.37 24.27
CA ASN A 143 -1.88 9.31 25.22
C ASN A 143 -3.28 9.54 25.81
N PRO A 144 -4.33 8.79 25.41
CA PRO A 144 -5.65 8.91 26.03
C PRO A 144 -5.65 8.42 27.48
N MET A 145 -4.55 7.83 27.94
CA MET A 145 -4.41 7.28 29.28
C MET A 145 -4.49 8.34 30.39
N PHE A 146 -4.31 9.62 30.05
CA PHE A 146 -4.56 10.76 30.94
C PHE A 146 -5.76 11.60 30.48
N MET A 147 -6.83 10.95 29.99
CA MET A 147 -8.09 11.64 29.73
C MET A 147 -8.63 12.19 31.07
N ASN A 148 -8.60 13.51 31.24
CA ASN A 148 -9.10 14.14 32.46
C ASN A 148 -10.62 13.89 32.59
N ARG A 149 -11.12 13.65 33.81
CA ARG A 149 -12.56 13.42 34.05
C ARG A 149 -13.42 14.59 33.56
N ASP A 150 -12.87 15.80 33.56
CA ASP A 150 -13.54 16.99 33.06
C ASP A 150 -13.71 16.95 31.54
N GLU A 151 -12.71 16.43 30.82
CA GLU A 151 -12.74 16.30 29.36
C GLU A 151 -13.79 15.27 28.92
N ILE A 152 -13.93 14.18 29.67
CA ILE A 152 -14.97 13.15 29.47
C ILE A 152 -16.35 13.76 29.69
N LYS A 153 -16.56 14.52 30.77
CA LYS A 153 -17.84 15.20 31.03
C LYS A 153 -18.22 16.16 29.91
N THR A 154 -17.27 16.94 29.38
CA THR A 154 -17.55 17.86 28.27
C THR A 154 -17.91 17.16 26.97
N ARG A 155 -17.30 16.01 26.65
CA ARG A 155 -17.66 15.23 25.46
C ARG A 155 -19.07 14.63 25.57
N ILE A 156 -19.41 14.06 26.74
CA ILE A 156 -20.73 13.50 26.99
C ILE A 156 -21.78 14.61 26.93
N LYS A 157 -21.55 15.75 27.58
CA LYS A 157 -22.46 16.90 27.52
C LYS A 157 -22.68 17.35 26.08
N ARG A 158 -21.63 17.47 25.27
CA ARG A 158 -21.74 17.88 23.86
C ARG A 158 -22.59 16.92 23.02
N PHE A 159 -22.42 15.61 23.22
CA PHE A 159 -23.18 14.59 22.47
C PHE A 159 -24.67 14.54 22.84
N VAL A 160 -24.98 14.79 24.11
CA VAL A 160 -26.36 14.80 24.59
C VAL A 160 -27.09 16.05 24.09
N TYR A 161 -26.48 17.24 24.23
CA TYR A 161 -27.11 18.49 23.81
C TYR A 161 -27.18 18.67 22.27
N SER A 162 -26.29 18.04 21.50
CA SER A 162 -26.37 18.08 20.02
C SER A 162 -27.55 17.30 19.45
N SER A 163 -28.25 16.50 20.26
CA SER A 163 -29.42 15.73 19.82
C SER A 163 -30.74 16.48 20.02
N ASP A 164 -30.74 17.57 20.80
CA ASP A 164 -31.96 18.30 21.17
C ASP A 164 -32.18 19.59 20.35
N ASP A 165 -31.13 20.16 19.72
CA ASP A 165 -31.24 21.42 18.96
C ASP A 165 -31.75 21.25 17.52
N ASP A 166 -31.71 20.04 16.94
CA ASP A 166 -32.18 19.79 15.56
C ASP A 166 -33.72 19.66 15.45
N ASP A 167 -34.45 19.63 16.57
CA ASP A 167 -35.91 19.45 16.61
C ASP A 167 -36.72 20.76 16.78
N ILE A 168 -36.08 21.94 16.83
CA ILE A 168 -36.76 23.22 17.16
C ILE A 168 -36.98 24.16 15.95
N ASP A 169 -36.32 23.96 14.81
CA ASP A 169 -36.41 24.89 13.67
C ASP A 169 -37.42 24.47 12.56
N ILE A 170 -38.41 23.64 12.87
CA ILE A 170 -39.52 23.29 11.94
C ILE A 170 -40.89 23.63 12.55
N LEU A 171 -41.15 24.91 12.80
CA LEU A 171 -42.50 25.46 12.99
C LEU A 171 -42.68 26.80 12.25
#